data_AF-A0A8T2HR49-F1
#
_entry.id   AF-A0A8T2HR49-F1
#
_cell.length_a   1.000
_cell.length_b   1.000
_cell.length_c   1.000
_cell.angle_alpha   90.00
_cell.angle_beta   90.00
_cell.angle_gamma   90.00
#
_symmetry.space_group_name_H-M   'P 1'
#
loop_
_entity.id
_entity.type
_entity.pdbx_description
1 polymer ?
#
loop_
_entity_poly.entity_id
_entity_poly.type
_entity_poly.pdbx_seq_one_letter_code
_entity_poly.pdbx_strand_id
1 'polypeptide(L)'
;MFTLPMKTSYIVPICQKVPNTPISAVPSLLRLLPTSSVSAASGAPPRRIAVLTAATISGRENSKDNGKDEPKSLRSEAQQSNQEVYDRLIDVFMSRSSEEWRKLIAHSSQWSILSEGVLIRMEERAVHLEKNEEDEARRLRRNARRLKSISDELGDYGKLVTKFRESPSAEWESMVALHRNSLASEFFNYIELRVRAAASTAAAAGEETSGEAEALAALGTQVAALVEAHDRVLADEGALDSAAGRFSDLLSSETMEAAEAKIDELASSGKLDPALLLTMAKAYAGVKETDVTQEEVKDIMAHLYFKAKESFAQQAPPEARILKFLLAVESPTDRLSLMEQSFQPGPQITTSDEDFLFTTPDALLNTIENVLTMYNGAKGGGGGGVSFGGNNSVTSGMGMGMGSGPSGMASQAAALMNPEVIERLRELQQTIRKQYL
;
A
#
# COMPACT_ATOMS: atom_id res chain seq x y z
N MET A 1 -4.81 -51.71 49.52
CA MET A 1 -3.69 -51.61 48.55
C MET A 1 -4.31 -51.58 47.17
N PHE A 2 -4.34 -50.53 46.37
CA PHE A 2 -3.64 -49.24 46.32
C PHE A 2 -4.66 -48.15 45.92
N THR A 3 -4.61 -47.02 46.60
CA THR A 3 -5.20 -45.74 46.17
C THR A 3 -4.23 -45.06 45.20
N LEU A 4 -4.75 -44.49 44.11
CA LEU A 4 -4.01 -43.53 43.28
C LEU A 4 -4.79 -42.20 43.19
N PRO A 5 -4.09 -41.05 43.29
CA PRO A 5 -4.71 -39.73 43.47
C PRO A 5 -4.97 -38.99 42.15
N MET A 6 -5.95 -38.08 42.22
CA MET A 6 -6.17 -36.99 41.26
C MET A 6 -4.92 -36.11 41.11
N LYS A 7 -4.65 -35.68 39.87
CA LYS A 7 -3.91 -34.43 39.60
C LYS A 7 -4.76 -33.52 38.72
N THR A 8 -5.17 -32.44 39.37
CA THR A 8 -5.78 -31.21 38.88
C THR A 8 -4.93 -30.64 37.73
N SER A 9 -5.53 -30.43 36.55
CA SER A 9 -4.92 -29.60 35.50
C SER A 9 -5.12 -28.13 35.85
N TYR A 10 -4.00 -27.41 35.95
CA TYR A 10 -3.96 -25.98 36.19
C TYR A 10 -4.23 -25.25 34.87
N ILE A 11 -5.29 -24.45 34.85
CA ILE A 11 -5.52 -23.41 33.84
C ILE A 11 -4.65 -22.21 34.26
N VAL A 12 -3.70 -21.83 33.41
CA VAL A 12 -2.88 -20.62 33.61
C VAL A 12 -3.19 -19.63 32.48
N PRO A 13 -3.63 -18.41 32.78
CA PRO A 13 -3.93 -17.38 31.79
C PRO A 13 -2.63 -16.77 31.24
N ILE A 14 -2.56 -16.54 29.92
CA ILE A 14 -1.52 -15.74 29.29
C ILE A 14 -2.06 -14.33 29.09
N CYS A 15 -1.91 -13.46 30.10
CA CYS A 15 -1.48 -12.07 29.93
C CYS A 15 -1.24 -11.44 31.32
N GLN A 16 0.00 -11.06 31.65
CA GLN A 16 0.29 -10.22 32.81
C GLN A 16 -0.14 -8.77 32.53
N LYS A 17 -1.21 -8.31 33.18
CA LYS A 17 -1.50 -6.89 33.39
C LYS A 17 -0.63 -6.36 34.53
N VAL A 18 0.12 -5.30 34.26
CA VAL A 18 0.76 -4.43 35.27
C VAL A 18 -0.35 -3.65 36.00
N PRO A 19 -0.42 -3.66 37.35
CA PRO A 19 -1.38 -2.83 38.07
C PRO A 19 -0.83 -1.43 38.36
N ASN A 20 -1.67 -0.42 38.11
CA ASN A 20 -1.47 0.98 38.50
C ASN A 20 -1.84 1.24 39.98
N THR A 21 -1.30 2.35 40.49
CA THR A 21 -1.71 3.20 41.66
C THR A 21 -0.82 3.09 42.94
N PRO A 22 -0.78 4.12 43.83
CA PRO A 22 0.06 5.32 43.70
C PRO A 22 0.85 5.69 45.00
N ILE A 23 1.56 6.83 44.98
CA ILE A 23 2.01 7.72 46.09
C ILE A 23 3.51 7.72 46.47
N SER A 24 4.15 8.86 46.13
CA SER A 24 5.14 9.67 46.86
C SER A 24 6.50 9.09 47.30
N ALA A 25 7.59 9.58 46.67
CA ALA A 25 8.56 10.52 47.27
C ALA A 25 9.91 10.46 46.52
N VAL A 26 10.36 11.62 46.02
CA VAL A 26 11.73 11.91 45.51
C VAL A 26 12.72 11.95 46.69
N PRO A 27 14.07 11.80 46.53
CA PRO A 27 14.92 12.76 45.81
C PRO A 27 16.11 12.18 44.99
N SER A 28 16.42 12.89 43.90
CA SER A 28 17.72 13.27 43.32
C SER A 28 19.02 12.56 43.73
N LEU A 29 19.86 12.18 42.75
CA LEU A 29 21.22 12.71 42.48
C LEU A 29 22.08 11.84 41.52
N LEU A 30 22.99 12.53 40.79
CA LEU A 30 24.14 12.06 39.97
C LEU A 30 23.80 11.59 38.53
N ARG A 31 24.00 12.36 37.45
CA ARG A 31 25.18 13.09 36.94
C ARG A 31 26.39 12.16 36.73
N LEU A 32 26.75 11.89 35.47
CA LEU A 32 28.10 12.05 34.89
C LEU A 32 28.19 11.51 33.44
N LEU A 33 28.44 12.41 32.48
CA LEU A 33 29.30 12.19 31.30
C LEU A 33 30.76 12.03 31.79
N PRO A 34 31.65 11.34 31.05
CA PRO A 34 32.61 12.06 30.16
C PRO A 34 32.95 11.31 28.85
N THR A 35 32.99 11.97 27.68
CA THR A 35 34.13 12.56 26.93
C THR A 35 35.22 11.63 26.38
N SER A 36 35.40 11.64 25.05
CA SER A 36 36.65 11.59 24.23
C SER A 36 36.19 11.64 22.75
N SER A 37 36.42 12.66 21.88
CA SER A 37 37.66 13.24 21.31
C SER A 37 38.65 12.13 20.89
N VAL A 38 39.10 11.94 19.63
CA VAL A 38 39.67 12.79 18.55
C VAL A 38 39.51 11.98 17.23
N SER A 39 39.25 12.49 16.03
CA SER A 39 40.25 13.09 15.12
C SER A 39 39.64 13.41 13.76
N ALA A 40 40.03 14.55 13.18
CA ALA A 40 39.64 15.03 11.87
C ALA A 40 40.53 14.46 10.75
N ALA A 41 39.93 14.10 9.61
CA ALA A 41 40.61 14.01 8.33
C ALA A 41 39.65 14.38 7.18
N SER A 42 39.87 15.60 6.68
CA SER A 42 39.76 16.09 5.29
C SER A 42 38.93 15.29 4.26
N GLY A 43 37.90 15.94 3.71
CA GLY A 43 37.24 15.55 2.46
C GLY A 43 36.01 16.41 2.18
N ALA A 44 36.06 17.25 1.14
CA ALA A 44 35.07 18.27 0.77
C ALA A 44 33.65 17.71 0.47
N PRO A 45 32.57 18.49 0.69
CA PRO A 45 31.20 18.05 0.45
C PRO A 45 30.75 18.25 -1.01
N PRO A 46 29.84 17.41 -1.53
CA PRO A 46 29.22 17.64 -2.83
C PRO A 46 28.19 18.79 -2.76
N ARG A 47 28.17 19.57 -3.84
CA ARG A 47 27.30 20.74 -4.06
C ARG A 47 25.81 20.36 -3.88
N ARG A 48 25.17 20.92 -2.85
CA ARG A 48 23.70 21.00 -2.77
C ARG A 48 23.20 22.13 -3.66
N ILE A 49 22.31 21.83 -4.59
CA ILE A 49 21.48 22.81 -5.29
C ILE A 49 20.41 23.27 -4.31
N ALA A 50 20.53 24.50 -3.80
CA ALA A 50 19.50 25.13 -3.00
C ALA A 50 18.51 25.85 -3.93
N VAL A 51 17.31 25.30 -4.10
CA VAL A 51 16.17 26.03 -4.68
C VAL A 51 15.51 26.79 -3.52
N LEU A 52 15.72 28.11 -3.47
CA LEU A 52 15.11 28.98 -2.48
C LEU A 52 13.69 29.36 -2.94
N THR A 53 12.68 28.81 -2.25
CA THR A 53 11.28 29.23 -2.35
C THR A 53 11.10 30.60 -1.68
N ALA A 54 10.45 31.53 -2.39
CA ALA A 54 10.25 32.90 -1.98
C ALA A 54 9.36 33.01 -0.72
N ALA A 55 9.91 33.51 0.38
CA ALA A 55 9.17 33.90 1.58
C ALA A 55 8.80 35.38 1.54
N THR A 56 7.50 35.66 1.63
CA THR A 56 6.89 36.97 1.91
C THR A 56 7.21 37.45 3.32
N ILE A 57 7.84 38.62 3.47
CA ILE A 57 7.84 39.38 4.73
C ILE A 57 7.52 40.85 4.47
N SER A 58 6.47 41.29 5.15
CA SER A 58 5.94 42.65 5.24
C SER A 58 6.76 43.50 6.21
N GLY A 59 7.19 44.68 5.74
CA GLY A 59 7.35 45.98 6.42
C GLY A 59 8.07 46.10 7.78
N ARG A 60 9.13 46.93 7.85
CA ARG A 60 9.13 48.28 8.51
C ARG A 60 10.52 48.98 8.43
N GLU A 61 10.51 50.21 7.90
CA GLU A 61 11.29 51.47 8.12
C GLU A 61 12.63 51.42 8.91
N ASN A 62 13.71 52.18 8.67
CA ASN A 62 13.98 53.41 7.90
C ASN A 62 15.52 53.62 7.88
N SER A 63 16.14 53.98 6.74
CA SER A 63 17.24 54.96 6.66
C SER A 63 17.67 55.20 5.22
N LYS A 64 17.73 56.48 4.88
CA LYS A 64 18.10 57.05 3.59
C LYS A 64 19.56 56.78 3.24
N ASP A 65 19.80 56.19 2.07
CA ASP A 65 20.89 56.61 1.19
C ASP A 65 20.48 56.42 -0.27
N ASN A 66 20.88 57.36 -1.11
CA ASN A 66 20.33 57.63 -2.43
C ASN A 66 21.35 57.21 -3.49
N GLY A 67 21.13 56.06 -4.14
CA GLY A 67 21.96 55.58 -5.25
C GLY A 67 21.24 54.46 -5.99
N LYS A 68 20.85 54.75 -7.23
CA LYS A 68 20.11 53.86 -8.12
C LYS A 68 20.97 52.66 -8.52
N ASP A 69 20.77 51.51 -7.88
CA ASP A 69 21.04 50.21 -8.49
C ASP A 69 19.93 49.25 -8.05
N GLU A 70 19.05 48.94 -9.00
CA GLU A 70 17.91 48.07 -8.77
C GLU A 70 18.36 46.64 -8.40
N PRO A 71 17.67 45.93 -7.49
CA PRO A 71 17.88 44.51 -7.22
C PRO A 71 17.42 43.60 -8.39
N LYS A 72 17.45 44.08 -9.64
CA LYS A 72 17.01 43.34 -10.83
C LYS A 72 18.03 42.32 -11.33
N SER A 73 19.33 42.55 -11.16
CA SER A 73 20.39 41.68 -11.76
C SER A 73 20.33 40.24 -11.24
N LEU A 74 20.26 40.02 -9.92
CA LEU A 74 20.22 38.67 -9.35
C LEU A 74 18.93 37.91 -9.69
N ARG A 75 17.79 38.61 -9.78
CA ARG A 75 16.51 38.01 -10.16
C ARG A 75 16.49 37.65 -11.65
N SER A 76 17.04 38.50 -12.52
CA SER A 76 17.16 38.22 -13.95
C SER A 76 18.16 37.10 -14.25
N GLU A 77 19.26 37.01 -13.51
CA GLU A 77 20.26 35.94 -13.66
C GLU A 77 19.71 34.58 -13.19
N ALA A 78 18.94 34.56 -12.08
CA ALA A 78 18.23 33.36 -11.64
C ALA A 78 17.13 32.94 -12.63
N GLN A 79 16.45 33.90 -13.28
CA GLN A 79 15.46 33.60 -14.31
C GLN A 79 16.10 33.07 -15.60
N GLN A 80 17.23 33.64 -16.03
CA GLN A 80 17.97 33.17 -17.22
C GLN A 80 18.55 31.77 -17.02
N SER A 81 19.14 31.49 -15.85
CA SER A 81 19.66 30.16 -15.55
C SER A 81 18.55 29.09 -15.52
N ASN A 82 17.36 29.41 -15.01
CA ASN A 82 16.21 28.51 -15.09
C ASN A 82 15.70 28.33 -16.53
N GLN A 83 15.71 29.37 -17.35
CA GLN A 83 15.34 29.28 -18.76
C GLN A 83 16.28 28.37 -19.55
N GLU A 84 17.59 28.45 -19.32
CA GLU A 84 18.56 27.53 -19.95
C GLU A 84 18.33 26.06 -19.54
N VAL A 85 17.96 25.82 -18.28
CA VAL A 85 17.61 24.47 -17.81
C VAL A 85 16.34 23.98 -18.50
N TYR A 86 15.30 24.82 -18.63
CA TYR A 86 14.09 24.46 -19.36
C TYR A 86 14.36 24.19 -20.83
N ASP A 87 15.18 25.00 -21.50
CA ASP A 87 15.53 24.81 -22.91
C ASP A 87 16.26 23.48 -23.14
N ARG A 88 17.21 23.13 -22.26
CA ARG A 88 17.89 21.82 -22.31
C ARG A 88 16.91 20.67 -22.09
N LEU A 89 15.99 20.80 -21.14
CA LEU A 89 14.96 19.77 -20.91
C LEU A 89 14.05 19.62 -22.13
N ILE A 90 13.62 20.72 -22.74
CA ILE A 90 12.83 20.70 -23.97
C ILE A 90 13.57 19.94 -25.06
N ASP A 91 14.85 20.22 -25.28
CA ASP A 91 15.65 19.54 -26.30
C ASP A 91 15.80 18.03 -26.00
N VAL A 92 15.96 17.65 -24.74
CA VAL A 92 15.96 16.24 -24.31
C VAL A 92 14.61 15.57 -24.60
N PHE A 93 13.48 16.21 -24.28
CA PHE A 93 12.16 15.65 -24.61
C PHE A 93 11.90 15.60 -26.12
N MET A 94 12.35 16.60 -26.89
CA MET A 94 12.11 16.63 -28.34
C MET A 94 12.98 15.63 -29.13
N SER A 95 14.14 15.26 -28.59
CA SER A 95 15.03 14.24 -29.18
C SER A 95 14.63 12.80 -28.83
N ARG A 96 13.80 12.62 -27.80
CA ARG A 96 13.38 11.32 -27.26
C ARG A 96 11.96 10.95 -27.69
N SER A 97 11.65 9.65 -27.72
CA SER A 97 10.30 9.19 -28.08
C SER A 97 9.32 9.42 -26.93
N SER A 98 8.01 9.49 -27.25
CA SER A 98 6.97 9.68 -26.22
C SER A 98 6.92 8.56 -25.18
N GLU A 99 7.43 7.36 -25.49
CA GLU A 99 7.50 6.25 -24.54
C GLU A 99 8.63 6.45 -23.53
N GLU A 100 9.74 7.06 -23.96
CA GLU A 100 10.86 7.43 -23.10
C GLU A 100 10.51 8.59 -22.16
N TRP A 101 9.55 9.45 -22.52
CA TRP A 101 9.11 10.56 -21.67
C TRP A 101 8.58 10.07 -20.33
N ARG A 102 7.81 8.97 -20.31
CA ARG A 102 7.30 8.36 -19.07
C ARG A 102 8.45 7.91 -18.17
N LYS A 103 9.49 7.32 -18.77
CA LYS A 103 10.70 6.91 -18.04
C LYS A 103 11.41 8.14 -17.48
N LEU A 104 11.70 9.14 -18.29
CA LEU A 104 12.42 10.36 -17.87
C LEU A 104 11.71 11.08 -16.73
N ILE A 105 10.38 11.18 -16.81
CA ILE A 105 9.56 11.81 -15.76
C ILE A 105 9.60 10.98 -14.47
N ALA A 106 9.42 9.67 -14.55
CA ALA A 106 9.40 8.80 -13.37
C ALA A 106 10.75 8.72 -12.63
N HIS A 107 11.87 8.87 -13.34
CA HIS A 107 13.21 8.91 -12.73
C HIS A 107 13.58 10.29 -12.16
N SER A 108 12.87 11.35 -12.56
CA SER A 108 13.17 12.71 -12.12
C SER A 108 12.42 13.05 -10.85
N SER A 109 13.15 13.22 -9.75
CA SER A 109 12.59 13.69 -8.46
C SER A 109 12.12 15.15 -8.51
N GLN A 110 12.66 15.95 -9.43
CA GLN A 110 12.39 17.39 -9.52
C GLN A 110 11.36 17.74 -10.60
N TRP A 111 10.81 16.76 -11.32
CA TRP A 111 9.87 17.01 -12.41
C TRP A 111 8.61 17.75 -11.96
N SER A 112 8.08 17.46 -10.77
CA SER A 112 6.91 18.17 -10.22
C SER A 112 7.12 19.68 -10.09
N ILE A 113 8.36 20.12 -9.88
CA ILE A 113 8.73 21.53 -9.74
C ILE A 113 9.05 22.14 -11.12
N LEU A 114 9.69 21.38 -12.00
CA LEU A 114 10.19 21.88 -13.29
C LEU A 114 9.15 21.83 -14.41
N SER A 115 8.16 20.95 -14.32
CA SER A 115 7.17 20.68 -15.39
C SER A 115 6.42 21.92 -15.85
N GLU A 116 5.95 22.75 -14.91
CA GLU A 116 5.22 23.98 -15.24
C GLU A 116 6.09 24.97 -16.03
N GLY A 117 7.33 25.19 -15.58
CA GLY A 117 8.29 26.06 -16.26
C GLY A 117 8.67 25.57 -17.65
N VAL A 118 8.86 24.25 -17.81
CA VAL A 118 9.12 23.63 -19.12
C VAL A 118 7.94 23.83 -20.07
N LEU A 119 6.70 23.61 -19.62
CA LEU A 119 5.52 23.77 -20.47
C LEU A 119 5.28 25.23 -20.89
N ILE A 120 5.47 26.18 -19.97
CA ILE A 120 5.40 27.62 -20.30
C ILE A 120 6.46 27.97 -21.34
N ARG A 121 7.70 27.50 -21.13
CA ARG A 121 8.80 27.76 -22.06
C ARG A 121 8.59 27.15 -23.45
N MET A 122 7.96 25.97 -23.54
CA MET A 122 7.57 25.37 -24.82
C MET A 122 6.56 26.23 -25.59
N GLU A 123 5.59 26.83 -24.90
CA GLU A 123 4.62 27.74 -25.53
C GLU A 123 5.29 29.03 -25.99
N GLU A 124 6.17 29.62 -25.17
CA GLU A 124 6.95 30.80 -25.56
C GLU A 124 7.81 30.56 -26.80
N ARG A 125 8.49 29.39 -26.86
CA ARG A 125 9.29 28.99 -28.02
C ARG A 125 8.40 28.77 -29.26
N ALA A 126 7.21 28.21 -29.10
CA ALA A 126 6.27 28.04 -30.21
C ALA A 126 5.77 29.39 -30.76
N VAL A 127 5.47 30.36 -29.89
CA VAL A 127 5.08 31.73 -30.30
C VAL A 127 6.21 32.43 -31.06
N HIS A 128 7.46 32.24 -30.64
CA HIS A 128 8.61 32.82 -31.34
C HIS A 128 8.84 32.18 -32.72
N LEU A 129 8.61 30.87 -32.85
CA LEU A 129 8.76 30.13 -34.11
C LEU A 129 7.62 30.39 -35.10
N GLU A 130 6.46 30.85 -34.64
CA GLU A 130 5.25 31.07 -35.46
C GLU A 130 5.46 32.00 -36.66
N LYS A 131 6.43 32.92 -36.58
CA LYS A 131 6.71 33.87 -37.66
C LYS A 131 7.57 33.30 -38.80
N ASN A 132 8.36 32.26 -38.53
CA ASN A 132 9.36 31.75 -39.48
C ASN A 132 9.12 30.28 -39.84
N GLU A 133 8.65 29.46 -38.90
CA GLU A 133 8.58 27.99 -38.98
C GLU A 133 7.26 27.48 -38.37
N GLU A 134 6.14 27.77 -39.03
CA GLU A 134 4.78 27.46 -38.55
C GLU A 134 4.58 25.96 -38.26
N ASP A 135 5.17 25.08 -39.07
CA ASP A 135 5.08 23.62 -38.88
C ASP A 135 5.80 23.15 -37.60
N GLU A 136 6.94 23.75 -37.28
CA GLU A 136 7.71 23.45 -36.07
C GLU A 136 7.00 23.98 -34.83
N ALA A 137 6.44 25.19 -34.91
CA ALA A 137 5.58 25.75 -33.85
C ALA A 137 4.37 24.85 -33.58
N ARG A 138 3.69 24.35 -34.63
CA ARG A 138 2.56 23.41 -34.50
C ARG A 138 3.00 22.07 -33.91
N ARG A 139 4.17 21.54 -34.28
CA ARG A 139 4.71 20.30 -33.68
C ARG A 139 5.03 20.50 -32.20
N LEU A 140 5.66 21.62 -31.84
CA LEU A 140 6.04 21.91 -30.45
C LEU A 140 4.82 22.03 -29.54
N ARG A 141 3.75 22.73 -29.97
CA ARG A 141 2.49 22.82 -29.22
C ARG A 141 1.80 21.47 -29.05
N ARG A 142 1.81 20.60 -30.09
CA ARG A 142 1.29 19.23 -29.97
C ARG A 142 2.07 18.42 -28.94
N ASN A 143 3.40 18.52 -28.97
CA ASN A 143 4.28 17.85 -28.02
C ASN A 143 4.09 18.39 -26.59
N ALA A 144 3.95 19.71 -26.41
CA ALA A 144 3.67 20.32 -25.11
C ALA A 144 2.36 19.80 -24.50
N ARG A 145 1.28 19.73 -25.30
CA ARG A 145 0.00 19.15 -24.85
C ARG A 145 0.13 17.68 -24.45
N ARG A 146 0.86 16.90 -25.24
CA ARG A 146 1.10 15.47 -24.95
C ARG A 146 1.97 15.27 -23.70
N LEU A 147 3.03 16.06 -23.56
CA LEU A 147 3.91 16.04 -22.39
C LEU A 147 3.15 16.44 -21.13
N LYS A 148 2.29 17.47 -21.21
CA LYS A 148 1.40 17.86 -20.12
C LYS A 148 0.46 16.72 -19.73
N SER A 149 -0.23 16.11 -20.70
CA SER A 149 -1.13 14.98 -20.43
C SER A 149 -0.42 13.82 -19.74
N ILE A 150 0.79 13.46 -20.17
CA ILE A 150 1.59 12.40 -19.53
C ILE A 150 2.04 12.83 -18.13
N SER A 151 2.48 14.08 -17.97
CA SER A 151 2.91 14.62 -16.68
C SER A 151 1.78 14.63 -15.65
N ASP A 152 0.58 15.06 -16.07
CA ASP A 152 -0.61 15.11 -15.22
C ASP A 152 -1.02 13.68 -14.82
N GLU A 153 -1.06 12.74 -15.76
CA GLU A 153 -1.34 11.32 -15.52
C GLU A 153 -0.37 10.71 -14.49
N LEU A 154 0.95 10.89 -14.68
CA LEU A 154 1.96 10.38 -13.76
C LEU A 154 1.92 11.09 -12.39
N GLY A 155 1.52 12.37 -12.38
CA GLY A 155 1.29 13.13 -11.15
C GLY A 155 0.13 12.56 -10.35
N ASP A 156 -0.96 12.19 -11.01
CA ASP A 156 -2.12 11.57 -10.36
C ASP A 156 -1.82 10.15 -9.84
N TYR A 157 -1.05 9.34 -10.58
CA TYR A 157 -0.54 8.07 -10.06
C TYR A 157 0.37 8.27 -8.84
N GLY A 158 1.23 9.29 -8.84
CA GLY A 158 2.06 9.65 -7.69
C GLY A 158 1.22 9.97 -6.46
N LYS A 159 0.17 10.78 -6.59
CA LYS A 159 -0.78 11.08 -5.51
C LYS A 159 -1.48 9.82 -5.00
N LEU A 160 -1.89 8.93 -5.91
CA LEU A 160 -2.55 7.68 -5.55
C LEU A 160 -1.63 6.75 -4.75
N VAL A 161 -0.36 6.62 -5.14
CA VAL A 161 0.64 5.87 -4.36
C VAL A 161 0.81 6.47 -2.96
N THR A 162 0.88 7.80 -2.84
CA THR A 162 0.95 8.47 -1.53
C THR A 162 -0.28 8.19 -0.69
N LYS A 163 -1.49 8.25 -1.27
CA LYS A 163 -2.73 7.89 -0.56
C LYS A 163 -2.69 6.47 -0.01
N PHE A 164 -2.22 5.49 -0.78
CA PHE A 164 -2.09 4.09 -0.30
C PHE A 164 -1.08 3.95 0.83
N ARG A 165 -0.01 4.77 0.84
CA ARG A 165 0.98 4.78 1.92
C ARG A 165 0.48 5.40 3.21
N GLU A 166 -0.35 6.45 3.10
CA GLU A 166 -0.92 7.16 4.24
C GLU A 166 -2.11 6.42 4.85
N SER A 167 -2.83 5.63 4.04
CA SER A 167 -4.04 4.93 4.46
C SER A 167 -3.74 3.59 5.13
N PRO A 168 -4.46 3.21 6.20
CA PRO A 168 -4.35 1.89 6.81
C PRO A 168 -4.66 0.77 5.80
N SER A 169 -3.94 -0.36 5.90
CA SER A 169 -4.14 -1.52 5.01
C SER A 169 -5.56 -2.09 5.02
N ALA A 170 -6.30 -1.90 6.12
CA ALA A 170 -7.70 -2.29 6.23
C ALA A 170 -8.63 -1.55 5.24
N GLU A 171 -8.23 -0.37 4.76
CA GLU A 171 -9.03 0.47 3.86
C GLU A 171 -8.65 0.28 2.38
N TRP A 172 -7.61 -0.47 2.07
CA TRP A 172 -7.12 -0.57 0.70
C TRP A 172 -8.14 -1.20 -0.26
N GLU A 173 -8.96 -2.12 0.23
CA GLU A 173 -10.06 -2.72 -0.56
C GLU A 173 -11.09 -1.69 -1.01
N SER A 174 -11.47 -0.76 -0.13
CA SER A 174 -12.44 0.29 -0.47
C SER A 174 -11.81 1.35 -1.39
N MET A 175 -10.53 1.67 -1.19
CA MET A 175 -9.77 2.53 -2.10
C MET A 175 -9.65 1.94 -3.51
N VAL A 176 -9.33 0.65 -3.62
CA VAL A 176 -9.26 -0.04 -4.92
C VAL A 176 -10.60 -0.02 -5.62
N ALA A 177 -11.69 -0.23 -4.89
CA ALA A 177 -13.03 -0.19 -5.44
C ALA A 177 -13.42 1.20 -5.98
N LEU A 178 -12.94 2.27 -5.34
CA LEU A 178 -13.19 3.66 -5.75
C LEU A 178 -12.30 4.08 -6.93
N HIS A 179 -11.00 3.78 -6.86
CA HIS A 179 -10.00 4.24 -7.82
C HIS A 179 -9.70 3.22 -8.92
N ARG A 180 -10.57 2.22 -9.11
CA ARG A 180 -10.35 1.12 -10.04
C ARG A 180 -10.00 1.58 -11.47
N ASN A 181 -10.63 2.66 -11.95
CA ASN A 181 -10.38 3.22 -13.27
C ASN A 181 -8.94 3.76 -13.43
N SER A 182 -8.34 4.25 -12.35
CA SER A 182 -6.96 4.74 -12.33
C SER A 182 -5.94 3.62 -12.10
N LEU A 183 -6.37 2.48 -11.54
CA LEU A 183 -5.55 1.30 -11.28
C LEU A 183 -5.45 0.39 -12.52
N ALA A 184 -5.08 0.98 -13.65
CA ALA A 184 -4.88 0.27 -14.92
C ALA A 184 -3.41 -0.18 -15.09
N SER A 185 -3.09 -0.79 -16.23
CA SER A 185 -1.74 -1.27 -16.54
C SER A 185 -0.67 -0.17 -16.45
N GLU A 186 -1.06 1.06 -16.77
CA GLU A 186 -0.25 2.27 -16.78
C GLU A 186 0.19 2.68 -15.38
N PHE A 187 -0.67 2.49 -14.38
CA PHE A 187 -0.33 2.71 -12.97
C PHE A 187 0.73 1.72 -12.50
N PHE A 188 0.59 0.43 -12.83
CA PHE A 188 1.59 -0.58 -12.47
C PHE A 188 2.92 -0.38 -13.20
N ASN A 189 2.87 0.02 -14.48
CA ASN A 189 4.06 0.45 -15.22
C ASN A 189 4.74 1.65 -14.53
N TYR A 190 3.98 2.61 -14.02
CA TYR A 190 4.53 3.73 -13.25
C TYR A 190 5.22 3.25 -11.96
N ILE A 191 4.60 2.35 -11.19
CA ILE A 191 5.22 1.75 -10.00
C ILE A 191 6.54 1.05 -10.37
N GLU A 192 6.55 0.25 -11.43
CA GLU A 192 7.75 -0.46 -11.86
C GLU A 192 8.89 0.50 -12.26
N LEU A 193 8.55 1.60 -12.95
CA LEU A 193 9.52 2.65 -13.26
C LEU A 193 10.07 3.32 -12.00
N ARG A 194 9.23 3.55 -11.00
CA ARG A 194 9.63 4.13 -9.70
C ARG A 194 10.51 3.19 -8.88
N VAL A 195 10.19 1.88 -8.86
CA VAL A 195 11.02 0.84 -8.24
C VAL A 195 12.40 0.81 -8.89
N ARG A 196 12.45 0.80 -10.23
CA ARG A 196 13.70 0.83 -10.99
C ARG A 196 14.51 2.10 -10.74
N ALA A 197 13.84 3.26 -10.69
CA ALA A 197 14.49 4.52 -10.38
C ALA A 197 15.13 4.49 -8.98
N ALA A 198 14.37 4.07 -7.96
CA ALA A 198 14.87 3.95 -6.58
C ALA A 198 16.05 2.97 -6.46
N ALA A 199 15.97 1.81 -7.12
CA ALA A 199 17.07 0.86 -7.17
C ALA A 199 18.32 1.43 -7.85
N SER A 200 18.15 2.15 -8.97
CA SER A 200 19.28 2.78 -9.67
C SER A 200 19.97 3.86 -8.85
N THR A 201 19.21 4.62 -8.04
CA THR A 201 19.77 5.64 -7.15
C THR A 201 20.53 5.03 -5.99
N ALA A 202 20.04 3.93 -5.42
CA ALA A 202 20.75 3.19 -4.37
C ALA A 202 22.05 2.56 -4.89
N ALA A 203 22.00 1.95 -6.08
CA ALA A 203 23.19 1.41 -6.74
C ALA A 203 24.24 2.49 -7.02
N ALA A 204 23.83 3.70 -7.42
CA ALA A 204 24.73 4.83 -7.59
C ALA A 204 25.31 5.34 -6.26
N ALA A 205 24.60 5.14 -5.14
CA ALA A 205 25.07 5.45 -3.79
C ALA A 205 25.93 4.32 -3.17
N GLY A 206 26.06 3.17 -3.84
CA GLY A 206 26.81 2.01 -3.35
C GLY A 206 26.04 1.11 -2.37
N GLU A 207 24.72 1.26 -2.30
CA GLU A 207 23.83 0.39 -1.51
C GLU A 207 23.37 -0.81 -2.35
N GLU A 208 23.42 -2.03 -1.77
CA GLU A 208 22.99 -3.25 -2.47
C GLU A 208 21.46 -3.35 -2.58
N THR A 209 20.71 -2.81 -1.62
CA THR A 209 19.25 -2.85 -1.58
C THR A 209 18.66 -1.47 -1.26
N SER A 210 17.59 -1.11 -1.97
CA SER A 210 16.85 0.13 -1.71
C SER A 210 15.57 -0.21 -0.97
N GLY A 211 15.49 0.17 0.31
CA GLY A 211 14.26 -0.01 1.09
C GLY A 211 13.04 0.69 0.46
N GLU A 212 13.25 1.82 -0.24
CA GLU A 212 12.20 2.51 -0.98
C GLU A 212 11.73 1.71 -2.21
N ALA A 213 12.67 1.07 -2.94
CA ALA A 213 12.31 0.21 -4.06
C ALA A 213 11.52 -1.03 -3.60
N GLU A 214 11.93 -1.63 -2.48
CA GLU A 214 11.25 -2.77 -1.87
C GLU A 214 9.85 -2.41 -1.37
N ALA A 215 9.71 -1.28 -0.67
CA ALA A 215 8.42 -0.79 -0.20
C ALA A 215 7.45 -0.50 -1.37
N LEU A 216 7.94 0.10 -2.47
CA LEU A 216 7.15 0.33 -3.67
C LEU A 216 6.75 -0.97 -4.37
N ALA A 217 7.66 -1.95 -4.45
CA ALA A 217 7.37 -3.24 -5.06
C ALA A 217 6.34 -4.04 -4.25
N ALA A 218 6.46 -4.02 -2.91
CA ALA A 218 5.49 -4.65 -2.02
C ALA A 218 4.10 -4.01 -2.15
N LEU A 219 4.03 -2.66 -2.15
CA LEU A 219 2.78 -1.92 -2.37
C LEU A 219 2.16 -2.27 -3.73
N GLY A 220 2.95 -2.23 -4.81
CA GLY A 220 2.46 -2.57 -6.15
C GLY A 220 1.89 -3.97 -6.24
N THR A 221 2.55 -4.95 -5.61
CA THR A 221 2.11 -6.35 -5.55
C THR A 221 0.80 -6.50 -4.78
N GLN A 222 0.69 -5.83 -3.63
CA GLN A 222 -0.51 -5.85 -2.80
C GLN A 222 -1.72 -5.22 -3.52
N VAL A 223 -1.52 -4.05 -4.13
CA VAL A 223 -2.58 -3.37 -4.89
C VAL A 223 -2.99 -4.20 -6.11
N ALA A 224 -2.04 -4.83 -6.82
CA ALA A 224 -2.36 -5.71 -7.95
C ALA A 224 -3.25 -6.90 -7.54
N ALA A 225 -2.93 -7.55 -6.42
CA ALA A 225 -3.74 -8.66 -5.90
C ALA A 225 -5.16 -8.21 -5.52
N LEU A 226 -5.31 -7.03 -4.92
CA LEU A 226 -6.62 -6.45 -4.61
C LEU A 226 -7.41 -6.08 -5.87
N VAL A 227 -6.76 -5.53 -6.89
CA VAL A 227 -7.39 -5.23 -8.19
C VAL A 227 -7.88 -6.51 -8.87
N GLU A 228 -7.07 -7.56 -8.86
CA GLU A 228 -7.48 -8.84 -9.45
C GLU A 228 -8.66 -9.46 -8.70
N ALA A 229 -8.63 -9.44 -7.37
CA ALA A 229 -9.75 -9.91 -6.55
C ALA A 229 -11.03 -9.10 -6.83
N HIS A 230 -10.91 -7.78 -6.93
CA HIS A 230 -12.00 -6.88 -7.28
C HIS A 230 -12.58 -7.19 -8.66
N ASP A 231 -11.73 -7.39 -9.67
CA ASP A 231 -12.14 -7.67 -11.05
C ASP A 231 -12.83 -9.02 -11.19
N ARG A 232 -12.38 -10.04 -10.45
CA ARG A 232 -13.07 -11.34 -10.41
C ARG A 232 -14.49 -11.23 -9.86
N VAL A 233 -14.68 -10.43 -8.82
CA VAL A 233 -16.02 -10.20 -8.25
C VAL A 233 -16.88 -9.38 -9.21
N LEU A 234 -16.30 -8.40 -9.91
CA LEU A 234 -17.00 -7.62 -10.91
C LEU A 234 -17.49 -8.43 -12.12
N ALA A 235 -16.83 -9.54 -12.45
CA ALA A 235 -17.22 -10.40 -13.55
C ALA A 235 -18.50 -11.22 -13.25
N ASP A 236 -18.93 -11.32 -11.99
CA ASP A 236 -20.14 -12.04 -11.57
C ASP A 236 -21.29 -11.06 -11.32
N GLU A 237 -21.98 -10.67 -12.39
CA GLU A 237 -23.11 -9.73 -12.33
C GLU A 237 -24.27 -10.26 -11.47
N GLY A 238 -24.53 -11.58 -11.51
CA GLY A 238 -25.62 -12.19 -10.74
C GLY A 238 -25.38 -12.16 -9.23
N ALA A 239 -24.12 -12.35 -8.81
CA ALA A 239 -23.72 -12.19 -7.42
C ALA A 239 -23.82 -10.72 -6.97
N LEU A 240 -23.46 -9.76 -7.83
CA LEU A 240 -23.56 -8.33 -7.53
C LEU A 240 -25.01 -7.86 -7.35
N ASP A 241 -25.93 -8.29 -8.21
CA ASP A 241 -27.35 -7.92 -8.09
C ASP A 241 -27.97 -8.49 -6.80
N SER A 242 -27.62 -9.74 -6.48
CA SER A 242 -28.05 -10.39 -5.24
C SER A 242 -27.47 -9.68 -4.01
N ALA A 243 -26.21 -9.28 -4.07
CA ALA A 243 -25.53 -8.52 -3.03
C ALA A 243 -26.15 -7.14 -2.82
N ALA A 244 -26.51 -6.42 -3.89
CA ALA A 244 -27.17 -5.12 -3.81
C ALA A 244 -28.52 -5.22 -3.09
N GLY A 245 -29.32 -6.26 -3.38
CA GLY A 245 -30.57 -6.53 -2.67
C GLY A 245 -30.37 -6.79 -1.18
N ARG A 246 -29.38 -7.62 -0.82
CA ARG A 246 -29.03 -7.91 0.60
C ARG A 246 -28.54 -6.66 1.31
N PHE A 247 -27.72 -5.84 0.65
CA PHE A 247 -27.22 -4.60 1.22
C PHE A 247 -28.36 -3.58 1.44
N SER A 248 -29.30 -3.47 0.50
CA SER A 248 -30.49 -2.63 0.68
C SER A 248 -31.35 -3.09 1.86
N ASP A 249 -31.52 -4.40 2.06
CA ASP A 249 -32.25 -4.93 3.21
C ASP A 249 -31.49 -4.71 4.54
N LEU A 250 -30.16 -4.81 4.52
CA LEU A 250 -29.32 -4.47 5.66
C LEU A 250 -29.52 -3.00 6.07
N LEU A 251 -29.47 -2.09 5.10
CA LEU A 251 -29.66 -0.64 5.31
C LEU A 251 -31.09 -0.26 5.72
N SER A 252 -32.06 -1.14 5.47
CA SER A 252 -33.46 -0.93 5.88
C SER A 252 -33.71 -1.28 7.36
N SER A 253 -32.67 -1.68 8.10
CA SER A 253 -32.77 -2.00 9.53
C SER A 253 -32.99 -0.73 10.37
N GLU A 254 -33.94 -0.78 11.30
CA GLU A 254 -34.31 0.38 12.13
C GLU A 254 -33.24 0.74 13.18
N THR A 255 -32.42 -0.22 13.61
CA THR A 255 -31.35 -0.03 14.60
C THR A 255 -30.03 -0.64 14.16
N MET A 256 -28.93 -0.16 14.75
CA MET A 256 -27.59 -0.68 14.47
C MET A 256 -27.44 -2.14 14.90
N GLU A 257 -27.99 -2.50 16.06
CA GLU A 257 -27.93 -3.86 16.60
C GLU A 257 -28.67 -4.85 15.70
N ALA A 258 -29.78 -4.43 15.09
CA ALA A 258 -30.51 -5.24 14.12
C ALA A 258 -29.69 -5.44 12.83
N ALA A 259 -28.97 -4.41 12.38
CA ALA A 259 -28.08 -4.51 11.23
C ALA A 259 -26.87 -5.43 11.51
N GLU A 260 -26.26 -5.34 12.69
CA GLU A 260 -25.19 -6.24 13.12
C GLU A 260 -25.66 -7.70 13.19
N ALA A 261 -26.84 -7.95 13.77
CA ALA A 261 -27.42 -9.29 13.83
C ALA A 261 -27.66 -9.87 12.43
N LYS A 262 -28.10 -9.05 11.46
CA LYS A 262 -28.22 -9.46 10.06
C LYS A 262 -26.86 -9.78 9.43
N ILE A 263 -25.81 -9.03 9.74
CA ILE A 263 -24.44 -9.35 9.27
C ILE A 263 -24.00 -10.71 9.80
N ASP A 264 -24.24 -11.00 11.09
CA ASP A 264 -23.87 -12.28 11.70
C ASP A 264 -24.72 -13.45 11.15
N GLU A 265 -26.00 -13.21 10.82
CA GLU A 265 -26.83 -14.18 10.09
C GLU A 265 -26.32 -14.45 8.66
N LEU A 266 -25.92 -13.39 7.94
CA LEU A 266 -25.33 -13.52 6.62
C LEU A 266 -24.00 -14.27 6.67
N ALA A 267 -23.20 -14.03 7.71
CA ALA A 267 -21.94 -14.73 7.92
C ALA A 267 -22.17 -16.22 8.21
N SER A 268 -23.06 -16.56 9.14
CA SER A 268 -23.37 -17.95 9.52
C SER A 268 -24.05 -18.75 8.41
N SER A 269 -24.85 -18.09 7.56
CA SER A 269 -25.48 -18.71 6.39
C SER A 269 -24.57 -18.81 5.15
N GLY A 270 -23.34 -18.29 5.22
CA GLY A 270 -22.39 -18.27 4.09
C GLY A 270 -22.80 -17.35 2.95
N LYS A 271 -23.74 -16.43 3.19
CA LYS A 271 -24.24 -15.44 2.21
C LYS A 271 -23.54 -14.10 2.28
N LEU A 272 -22.66 -13.93 3.27
CA LEU A 272 -21.66 -12.87 3.29
C LEU A 272 -20.56 -13.22 2.27
N ASP A 273 -20.85 -12.93 1.01
CA ASP A 273 -19.97 -13.25 -0.12
C ASP A 273 -19.06 -12.05 -0.48
N PRO A 274 -17.98 -12.28 -1.25
CA PRO A 274 -17.11 -11.20 -1.71
C PRO A 274 -17.84 -10.10 -2.49
N ALA A 275 -18.96 -10.42 -3.14
CA ALA A 275 -19.80 -9.46 -3.85
C ALA A 275 -20.50 -8.48 -2.90
N LEU A 276 -21.04 -8.98 -1.79
CA LEU A 276 -21.61 -8.14 -0.74
C LEU A 276 -20.53 -7.28 -0.09
N LEU A 277 -19.38 -7.85 0.25
CA LEU A 277 -18.27 -7.10 0.84
C LEU A 277 -17.79 -5.97 -0.10
N LEU A 278 -17.67 -6.24 -1.40
CA LEU A 278 -17.32 -5.23 -2.40
C LEU A 278 -18.38 -4.12 -2.50
N THR A 279 -19.66 -4.49 -2.46
CA THR A 279 -20.77 -3.52 -2.50
C THR A 279 -20.73 -2.58 -1.29
N MET A 280 -20.50 -3.14 -0.10
CA MET A 280 -20.32 -2.36 1.14
C MET A 280 -19.06 -1.48 1.08
N ALA A 281 -17.95 -2.01 0.56
CA ALA A 281 -16.70 -1.26 0.42
C ALA A 281 -16.86 -0.04 -0.51
N LYS A 282 -17.58 -0.20 -1.63
CA LYS A 282 -17.91 0.91 -2.55
C LYS A 282 -18.80 1.95 -1.89
N ALA A 283 -19.83 1.52 -1.17
CA ALA A 283 -20.71 2.43 -0.45
C ALA A 283 -19.94 3.22 0.62
N TYR A 284 -19.10 2.55 1.41
CA TYR A 284 -18.23 3.19 2.40
C TYR A 284 -17.27 4.20 1.77
N ALA A 285 -16.55 3.83 0.71
CA ALA A 285 -15.63 4.76 0.03
C ALA A 285 -16.37 5.97 -0.55
N GLY A 286 -17.54 5.76 -1.14
CA GLY A 286 -18.37 6.83 -1.69
C GLY A 286 -18.79 7.84 -0.61
N VAL A 287 -19.32 7.36 0.52
CA VAL A 287 -19.76 8.21 1.63
C VAL A 287 -18.57 8.92 2.30
N LYS A 288 -17.42 8.26 2.41
CA LYS A 288 -16.20 8.84 3.00
C LYS A 288 -15.70 10.06 2.21
N GLU A 289 -15.58 9.95 0.90
CA GLU A 289 -14.99 10.97 0.02
C GLU A 289 -15.96 12.12 -0.30
N THR A 290 -17.27 11.93 -0.12
CA THR A 290 -18.23 13.03 -0.33
C THR A 290 -18.32 13.97 0.87
N ASP A 291 -18.23 15.27 0.60
CA ASP A 291 -18.46 16.33 1.61
C ASP A 291 -19.94 16.58 1.89
N VAL A 292 -20.84 15.99 1.09
CA VAL A 292 -22.30 16.22 1.13
C VAL A 292 -22.99 15.35 2.19
N THR A 293 -22.39 14.22 2.56
CA THR A 293 -22.96 13.29 3.54
C THR A 293 -22.63 13.71 4.96
N GLN A 294 -23.62 13.62 5.85
CA GLN A 294 -23.47 13.87 7.28
C GLN A 294 -22.45 12.92 7.91
N GLU A 295 -21.79 13.36 8.98
CA GLU A 295 -20.73 12.61 9.67
C GLU A 295 -21.29 11.33 10.30
N GLU A 296 -22.53 11.38 10.82
CA GLU A 296 -23.23 10.23 11.36
C GLU A 296 -23.43 9.12 10.33
N VAL A 297 -23.65 9.48 9.05
CA VAL A 297 -23.79 8.50 7.96
C VAL A 297 -22.45 7.87 7.63
N LYS A 298 -21.35 8.64 7.72
CA LYS A 298 -19.98 8.12 7.54
C LYS A 298 -19.66 7.08 8.62
N ASP A 299 -19.99 7.39 9.87
CA ASP A 299 -19.76 6.50 11.01
C ASP A 299 -20.59 5.21 10.92
N ILE A 300 -21.88 5.32 10.58
CA ILE A 300 -22.74 4.14 10.39
C ILE A 300 -22.21 3.25 9.27
N MET A 301 -21.86 3.83 8.12
CA MET A 301 -21.36 3.05 6.98
C MET A 301 -20.00 2.42 7.27
N ALA A 302 -19.11 3.12 7.97
CA ALA A 302 -17.84 2.59 8.42
C ALA A 302 -18.06 1.37 9.34
N HIS A 303 -18.92 1.52 10.35
CA HIS A 303 -19.21 0.47 11.32
C HIS A 303 -19.74 -0.80 10.65
N LEU A 304 -20.75 -0.66 9.78
CA LEU A 304 -21.31 -1.79 9.05
C LEU A 304 -20.29 -2.47 8.15
N TYR A 305 -19.47 -1.70 7.42
CA TYR A 305 -18.44 -2.26 6.56
C TYR A 305 -17.36 -3.01 7.35
N PHE A 306 -16.83 -2.43 8.43
CA PHE A 306 -15.80 -3.09 9.23
C PHE A 306 -16.33 -4.30 9.99
N LYS A 307 -17.56 -4.24 10.51
CA LYS A 307 -18.23 -5.41 11.10
C LYS A 307 -18.39 -6.54 10.09
N ALA A 308 -18.88 -6.24 8.88
CA ALA A 308 -18.99 -7.23 7.81
C ALA A 308 -17.63 -7.79 7.40
N LYS A 309 -16.60 -6.96 7.31
CA LYS A 309 -15.23 -7.39 7.00
C LYS A 309 -14.66 -8.33 8.07
N GLU A 310 -14.91 -8.03 9.34
CA GLU A 310 -14.51 -8.87 10.46
C GLU A 310 -15.24 -10.21 10.45
N SER A 311 -16.57 -10.20 10.34
CA SER A 311 -17.38 -11.43 10.26
C SER A 311 -17.01 -12.26 9.02
N PHE A 312 -16.65 -11.63 7.91
CA PHE A 312 -16.13 -12.33 6.71
C PHE A 312 -14.75 -12.95 6.96
N ALA A 313 -13.85 -12.24 7.65
CA ALA A 313 -12.53 -12.78 7.99
C ALA A 313 -12.62 -13.98 8.94
N GLN A 314 -13.62 -14.03 9.82
CA GLN A 314 -13.88 -15.17 10.72
C GLN A 314 -14.32 -16.44 9.98
N GLN A 315 -14.88 -16.32 8.77
CA GLN A 315 -15.21 -17.47 7.92
C GLN A 315 -13.96 -18.16 7.35
N ALA A 316 -12.79 -17.54 7.44
CA ALA A 316 -11.55 -18.15 6.96
C ALA A 316 -11.21 -19.42 7.78
N PRO A 317 -10.63 -20.44 7.13
CA PRO A 317 -10.18 -21.64 7.82
C PRO A 317 -9.29 -21.31 9.03
N PRO A 318 -9.39 -22.08 10.12
CA PRO A 318 -8.63 -21.81 11.34
C PRO A 318 -7.12 -21.76 11.07
N GLU A 319 -6.60 -22.56 10.14
CA GLU A 319 -5.20 -22.56 9.71
C GLU A 319 -4.76 -21.21 9.14
N ALA A 320 -5.61 -20.58 8.32
CA ALA A 320 -5.32 -19.28 7.72
C ALA A 320 -5.33 -18.16 8.77
N ARG A 321 -6.25 -18.24 9.75
CA ARG A 321 -6.34 -17.30 10.87
C ARG A 321 -5.16 -17.42 11.82
N ILE A 322 -4.79 -18.65 12.20
CA ILE A 322 -3.58 -18.94 12.99
C ILE A 322 -2.34 -18.43 12.26
N LEU A 323 -2.21 -18.70 10.96
CA LEU A 323 -1.06 -18.27 10.17
C LEU A 323 -0.95 -16.73 10.13
N LYS A 324 -2.07 -16.02 9.93
CA LYS A 324 -2.11 -14.55 9.98
C LYS A 324 -1.61 -14.02 11.33
N PHE A 325 -2.05 -14.63 12.43
CA PHE A 325 -1.63 -14.25 13.78
C PHE A 325 -0.13 -14.51 14.00
N LEU A 326 0.37 -15.70 13.65
CA LEU A 326 1.79 -16.05 13.78
C LEU A 326 2.70 -15.10 13.01
N LEU A 327 2.28 -14.62 11.84
CA LEU A 327 3.09 -13.72 11.02
C LEU A 327 3.10 -12.28 11.52
N ALA A 328 2.07 -11.87 12.26
CA ALA A 328 2.03 -10.58 12.94
C ALA A 328 3.01 -10.52 14.13
N VAL A 329 3.40 -11.67 14.69
CA VAL A 329 4.36 -11.74 15.79
C VAL A 329 5.79 -11.49 15.28
N GLU A 330 6.41 -10.43 15.79
CA GLU A 330 7.78 -10.02 15.43
C GLU A 330 8.84 -10.97 15.99
N SER A 331 8.68 -11.37 17.25
CA SER A 331 9.64 -12.21 17.98
C SER A 331 9.60 -13.66 17.49
N PRO A 332 10.72 -14.22 17.00
CA PRO A 332 10.76 -15.59 16.48
C PRO A 332 10.49 -16.63 17.57
N THR A 333 10.97 -16.40 18.80
CA THR A 333 10.74 -17.31 19.94
C THR A 333 9.27 -17.34 20.34
N ASP A 334 8.62 -16.18 20.40
CA ASP A 334 7.22 -16.09 20.78
C ASP A 334 6.33 -16.67 19.68
N ARG A 335 6.69 -16.44 18.41
CA ARG A 335 6.03 -17.07 17.25
C ARG A 335 6.08 -18.60 17.33
N LEU A 336 7.23 -19.17 17.67
CA LEU A 336 7.35 -20.62 17.84
C LEU A 336 6.53 -21.12 19.04
N SER A 337 6.57 -20.44 20.19
CA SER A 337 5.76 -20.83 21.33
C SER A 337 4.26 -20.78 21.04
N LEU A 338 3.80 -19.75 20.32
CA LEU A 338 2.40 -19.62 19.89
C LEU A 338 2.01 -20.67 18.84
N MET A 339 2.94 -21.02 17.95
CA MET A 339 2.74 -22.13 17.01
C MET A 339 2.57 -23.45 17.76
N GLU A 340 3.44 -23.75 18.73
CA GLU A 340 3.32 -24.95 19.56
C GLU A 340 2.01 -24.98 20.37
N GLN A 341 1.57 -23.83 20.88
CA GLN A 341 0.28 -23.70 21.57
C GLN A 341 -0.89 -23.96 20.63
N SER A 342 -0.82 -23.51 19.36
CA SER A 342 -1.86 -23.76 18.36
C SER A 342 -2.04 -25.25 18.00
N PHE A 343 -1.06 -26.10 18.32
CA PHE A 343 -1.16 -27.56 18.12
C PHE A 343 -1.75 -28.30 19.33
N GLN A 344 -1.95 -27.61 20.46
CA GLN A 344 -2.54 -28.24 21.64
C GLN A 344 -4.06 -28.32 21.49
N PRO A 345 -4.67 -29.52 21.61
CA PRO A 345 -6.13 -29.65 21.52
C PRO A 345 -6.82 -28.87 22.64
N GLY A 346 -7.51 -27.80 22.28
CA GLY A 346 -8.30 -26.96 23.19
C GLY A 346 -9.74 -26.79 22.68
N PRO A 347 -10.67 -26.28 23.50
CA PRO A 347 -11.98 -25.86 23.02
C PRO A 347 -11.80 -24.76 21.97
N GLN A 348 -12.41 -24.92 20.79
CA GLN A 348 -12.43 -23.83 19.81
C GLN A 348 -13.50 -22.83 20.19
N ILE A 349 -13.10 -21.63 20.59
CA ILE A 349 -14.01 -20.56 20.96
C ILE A 349 -13.56 -19.31 20.21
N THR A 350 -14.42 -18.81 19.33
CA THR A 350 -14.23 -17.51 18.67
C THR A 350 -15.04 -16.49 19.45
N THR A 351 -14.37 -15.64 20.22
CA THR A 351 -15.00 -14.47 20.86
C THR A 351 -14.73 -13.23 20.01
N SER A 352 -15.37 -12.09 20.34
CA SER A 352 -15.16 -10.83 19.62
C SER A 352 -13.71 -10.35 19.64
N ASP A 353 -12.93 -10.70 20.67
CA ASP A 353 -11.55 -10.23 20.83
C ASP A 353 -10.50 -11.37 20.83
N GLU A 354 -10.90 -12.61 21.16
CA GLU A 354 -9.97 -13.74 21.32
C GLU A 354 -10.45 -14.96 20.52
N ASP A 355 -9.59 -15.40 19.60
CA ASP A 355 -9.76 -16.62 18.81
C ASP A 355 -8.97 -17.77 19.46
N PHE A 356 -9.65 -18.63 20.21
CA PHE A 356 -9.10 -19.89 20.68
C PHE A 356 -9.19 -20.91 19.54
N LEU A 357 -8.14 -21.00 18.73
CA LEU A 357 -8.08 -21.91 17.59
C LEU A 357 -7.00 -22.96 17.82
N PHE A 358 -7.29 -24.19 17.41
CA PHE A 358 -6.28 -25.25 17.32
C PHE A 358 -6.24 -25.80 15.89
N THR A 359 -5.06 -26.26 15.49
CA THR A 359 -4.81 -26.90 14.21
C THR A 359 -3.90 -28.12 14.40
N THR A 360 -3.80 -28.97 13.38
CA THR A 360 -2.74 -29.96 13.31
C THR A 360 -1.51 -29.41 12.58
N PRO A 361 -0.30 -29.94 12.86
CA PRO A 361 0.91 -29.59 12.12
C PRO A 361 0.77 -29.79 10.61
N ASP A 362 0.12 -30.88 10.17
CA ASP A 362 -0.11 -31.17 8.75
C ASP A 362 -1.03 -30.16 8.07
N ALA A 363 -2.13 -29.76 8.71
CA ALA A 363 -3.08 -28.81 8.15
C ALA A 363 -2.46 -27.40 8.01
N LEU A 364 -1.68 -26.98 9.02
CA LEU A 364 -0.95 -25.72 8.97
C LEU A 364 0.16 -25.75 7.90
N LEU A 365 0.90 -26.86 7.79
CA LEU A 365 1.94 -27.04 6.78
C LEU A 365 1.36 -26.97 5.36
N ASN A 366 0.26 -27.66 5.10
CA ASN A 366 -0.43 -27.62 3.80
C ASN A 366 -0.84 -26.18 3.43
N THR A 367 -1.32 -25.42 4.41
CA THR A 367 -1.70 -24.01 4.21
C THR A 367 -0.48 -23.16 3.87
N ILE A 368 0.64 -23.33 4.58
CA ILE A 368 1.92 -22.65 4.30
C ILE A 368 2.44 -23.02 2.90
N GLU A 369 2.39 -24.29 2.52
CA GLU A 369 2.85 -24.77 1.22
C GLU A 369 2.02 -24.21 0.07
N ASN A 370 0.70 -24.12 0.24
CA ASN A 370 -0.18 -23.49 -0.74
C ASN A 370 0.18 -22.00 -0.94
N VAL A 371 0.38 -21.25 0.15
CA VAL A 371 0.78 -19.84 0.08
C VAL A 371 2.16 -19.67 -0.58
N LEU A 372 3.15 -20.48 -0.20
CA LEU A 372 4.50 -20.42 -0.79
C LEU A 372 4.49 -20.82 -2.27
N THR A 373 3.64 -21.78 -2.67
CA THR A 373 3.48 -22.18 -4.07
C THR A 373 2.88 -21.05 -4.90
N MET A 374 1.86 -20.37 -4.38
CA MET A 374 1.28 -19.19 -5.04
C MET A 374 2.32 -18.06 -5.18
N TYR A 375 3.11 -17.80 -4.13
CA TYR A 375 4.17 -16.79 -4.18
C TYR A 375 5.27 -17.13 -5.21
N ASN A 376 5.75 -18.37 -5.21
CA ASN A 376 6.78 -18.81 -6.16
C ASN A 376 6.26 -18.81 -7.61
N GLY A 377 4.98 -19.14 -7.83
CA GLY A 377 4.33 -19.02 -9.13
C GLY A 377 4.29 -17.56 -9.61
N ALA A 378 3.98 -16.61 -8.73
CA ALA A 378 4.01 -15.17 -9.05
C ALA A 378 5.43 -14.66 -9.35
N LYS A 379 6.45 -15.16 -8.62
CA LYS A 379 7.87 -14.77 -8.81
C LYS A 379 8.51 -15.43 -10.05
N GLY A 380 8.10 -16.65 -10.40
CA GLY A 380 8.66 -17.44 -11.50
C GLY A 380 8.27 -16.95 -12.91
N GLY A 381 7.31 -16.03 -13.03
CA GLY A 381 6.94 -15.38 -14.30
C GLY A 381 7.85 -14.22 -14.72
N GLY A 382 8.85 -13.85 -13.92
CA GLY A 382 9.69 -12.64 -14.11
C GLY A 382 10.85 -12.78 -15.12
N GLY A 383 10.74 -13.64 -16.13
CA GLY A 383 11.84 -14.00 -17.03
C GLY A 383 11.45 -14.15 -18.49
N GLY A 384 10.75 -13.16 -19.05
CA GLY A 384 10.38 -13.13 -20.48
C GLY A 384 9.10 -12.34 -20.66
N GLY A 385 9.12 -11.34 -21.54
CA GLY A 385 8.09 -10.32 -21.69
C GLY A 385 6.66 -10.81 -21.46
N VAL A 386 5.99 -10.21 -20.49
CA VAL A 386 4.56 -10.43 -20.24
C VAL A 386 3.79 -9.80 -21.41
N SER A 387 3.45 -10.66 -22.37
CA SER A 387 2.43 -10.38 -23.37
C SER A 387 1.07 -10.47 -22.67
N PHE A 388 0.48 -9.32 -22.36
CA PHE A 388 -0.95 -9.22 -22.08
C PHE A 388 -1.70 -9.38 -23.41
N GLY A 389 -1.94 -10.64 -23.81
CA GLY A 389 -2.71 -10.99 -25.00
C GLY A 389 -3.65 -12.13 -24.67
N GLY A 390 -4.95 -11.85 -24.69
CA GLY A 390 -6.00 -12.82 -24.39
C GLY A 390 -6.08 -13.96 -25.40
N ASN A 391 -6.50 -15.15 -24.92
CA ASN A 391 -7.59 -15.90 -25.54
C ASN A 391 -8.02 -17.09 -24.68
N ASN A 392 -9.34 -17.30 -24.67
CA ASN A 392 -10.05 -18.49 -24.22
C ASN A 392 -9.48 -19.78 -24.83
N SER A 393 -9.30 -20.83 -24.01
CA SER A 393 -9.68 -22.18 -24.44
C SER A 393 -10.11 -23.04 -23.25
N VAL A 394 -11.35 -23.47 -23.34
CA VAL A 394 -12.04 -24.48 -22.53
C VAL A 394 -11.31 -25.81 -22.60
N THR A 395 -11.01 -26.42 -21.44
CA THR A 395 -11.02 -27.89 -21.30
C THR A 395 -11.65 -28.30 -19.98
N SER A 396 -12.81 -28.93 -20.12
CA SER A 396 -13.58 -29.62 -19.09
C SER A 396 -12.78 -30.76 -18.45
N GLY A 397 -12.89 -30.89 -17.13
CA GLY A 397 -12.43 -32.04 -16.36
C GLY A 397 -13.17 -32.08 -15.02
N MET A 398 -14.16 -32.97 -14.93
CA MET A 398 -15.04 -33.18 -13.78
C MET A 398 -14.29 -33.47 -12.48
N GLY A 399 -14.69 -32.81 -11.40
CA GLY A 399 -14.33 -33.14 -10.02
C GLY A 399 -15.21 -32.37 -9.05
N MET A 400 -16.27 -33.00 -8.56
CA MET A 400 -17.12 -32.45 -7.50
C MET A 400 -16.31 -32.31 -6.21
N GLY A 401 -16.27 -31.09 -5.66
CA GLY A 401 -15.75 -30.79 -4.33
C GLY A 401 -16.30 -29.44 -3.89
N MET A 402 -16.97 -29.41 -2.74
CA MET A 402 -17.63 -28.25 -2.16
C MET A 402 -16.72 -27.01 -2.16
N GLY A 403 -17.14 -25.97 -2.88
CA GLY A 403 -16.33 -24.79 -3.15
C GLY A 403 -16.37 -23.77 -2.00
N SER A 404 -15.44 -23.89 -1.06
CA SER A 404 -14.86 -22.71 -0.43
C SER A 404 -13.98 -22.03 -1.49
N GLY A 405 -14.50 -20.98 -2.11
CA GLY A 405 -13.81 -20.27 -3.19
C GLY A 405 -12.48 -19.64 -2.72
N PRO A 406 -11.45 -19.61 -3.57
CA PRO A 406 -10.12 -19.04 -3.26
C PRO A 406 -10.10 -17.50 -3.14
N SER A 407 -11.26 -16.84 -3.12
CA SER A 407 -11.42 -15.39 -3.01
C SER A 407 -10.97 -14.84 -1.65
N GLY A 408 -11.17 -15.58 -0.56
CA GLY A 408 -10.66 -15.19 0.76
C GLY A 408 -9.13 -15.33 0.90
N MET A 409 -8.53 -16.31 0.22
CA MET A 409 -7.08 -16.50 0.25
C MET A 409 -6.33 -15.52 -0.66
N ALA A 410 -6.92 -15.03 -1.76
CA ALA A 410 -6.23 -14.10 -2.66
C ALA A 410 -6.02 -12.71 -2.03
N SER A 411 -7.02 -12.17 -1.31
CA SER A 411 -6.88 -10.91 -0.57
C SER A 411 -5.96 -11.07 0.65
N GLN A 412 -6.01 -12.24 1.32
CA GLN A 412 -5.10 -12.57 2.42
C GLN A 412 -3.66 -12.83 1.95
N ALA A 413 -3.46 -13.40 0.75
CA ALA A 413 -2.15 -13.64 0.16
C ALA A 413 -1.40 -12.35 -0.16
N ALA A 414 -2.09 -11.25 -0.47
CA ALA A 414 -1.48 -9.95 -0.72
C ALA A 414 -0.65 -9.45 0.48
N ALA A 415 -1.19 -9.59 1.71
CA ALA A 415 -0.49 -9.25 2.94
C ALA A 415 0.75 -10.14 3.20
N LEU A 416 0.81 -11.32 2.57
CA LEU A 416 1.86 -12.33 2.73
C LEU A 416 3.03 -12.15 1.76
N MET A 417 2.97 -11.22 0.81
CA MET A 417 3.99 -11.05 -0.25
C MET A 417 5.17 -10.14 0.09
N ASN A 418 5.33 -9.73 1.36
CA ASN A 418 6.54 -9.06 1.83
C ASN A 418 7.68 -10.10 1.95
N PRO A 419 8.90 -9.85 1.43
CA PRO A 419 10.02 -10.79 1.53
C PRO A 419 10.30 -11.26 2.97
N GLU A 420 10.16 -10.39 3.97
CA GLU A 420 10.31 -10.78 5.39
C GLU A 420 9.22 -11.78 5.83
N VAL A 421 7.98 -11.58 5.38
CA VAL A 421 6.86 -12.47 5.70
C VAL A 421 7.03 -13.83 5.03
N ILE A 422 7.59 -13.86 3.81
CA ILE A 422 7.95 -15.09 3.11
C ILE A 422 9.10 -15.84 3.82
N GLU A 423 10.09 -15.12 4.34
CA GLU A 423 11.15 -15.75 5.16
C GLU A 423 10.57 -16.34 6.45
N ARG A 424 9.72 -15.59 7.16
CA ARG A 424 9.00 -16.10 8.34
C ARG A 424 8.19 -17.36 8.01
N LEU A 425 7.52 -17.40 6.85
CA LEU A 425 6.80 -18.58 6.38
C LEU A 425 7.72 -19.78 6.12
N ARG A 426 8.90 -19.57 5.55
CA ARG A 426 9.88 -20.65 5.32
C ARG A 426 10.48 -21.15 6.62
N GLU A 427 10.75 -20.28 7.59
CA GLU A 427 11.20 -20.68 8.93
C GLU A 427 10.17 -21.56 9.63
N LEU A 428 8.88 -21.15 9.60
CA LEU A 428 7.78 -21.94 10.14
C LEU A 428 7.68 -23.31 9.44
N GLN A 429 7.76 -23.34 8.12
CA GLN A 429 7.75 -24.58 7.33
C GLN A 429 8.89 -25.53 7.75
N GLN A 430 10.12 -25.02 7.85
CA GLN A 430 11.29 -25.82 8.25
C GLN A 430 11.15 -26.34 9.68
N THR A 431 10.61 -25.53 10.58
CA THR A 431 10.45 -25.92 11.98
C THR A 431 9.41 -27.03 12.13
N ILE A 432 8.25 -26.88 11.48
CA ILE A 432 7.19 -27.91 11.49
C ILE A 432 7.73 -29.24 10.93
N ARG A 433 8.41 -29.20 9.79
CA ARG A 433 9.02 -30.40 9.17
C ARG A 433 10.14 -31.04 9.97
N LYS A 434 10.76 -30.33 10.91
CA LYS A 434 11.89 -30.85 11.70
C LYS A 434 11.44 -31.40 13.06
N GLN A 435 10.39 -30.83 13.63
CA GLN A 435 9.94 -31.14 14.99
C GLN A 435 8.71 -32.04 15.03
N TYR A 436 7.90 -32.07 13.97
CA TYR A 436 6.59 -32.75 13.98
C TYR A 436 6.37 -33.76 12.85
N LEU A 437 7.27 -33.81 11.85
CA LEU A 437 7.30 -34.76 10.75
C LEU A 437 8.70 -35.37 10.64
#